data_AF-A0A1Q7RGZ3-F1
#
_entry.id   AF-A0A1Q7RGZ3-F1
#
_cell.length_a   1.000
_cell.length_b   1.000
_cell.length_c   1.000
_cell.angle_alpha   90.00
_cell.angle_beta   90.00
_cell.angle_gamma   90.00
#
_symmetry.space_group_name_H-M   'P 1'
#
loop_
_entity.id
_entity.type
_entity.pdbx_description
1 polymer ?
#
loop_
_entity_poly.entity_id
_entity_poly.type
_entity_poly.pdbx_seq_one_letter_code
_entity_poly.pdbx_strand_id
1 'polypeptide(L)'
;MVSFRAPPILLKRGVPCTFFVTTDWIDNRTMFHRNKASLCVEAALGLSGRATAAFLRDLERLLRRPLPDPDAFRRWILGLAPHEEHRIDDVCSILGIDVASYLRERRPYLSADQIRRLAADGFTMGAHAKRHVPLGSLSGSALEEEIVGSCQAIRALTGQDRVPFAFPHSADGVDRAFLRQVVATHSIVGRLFDTHQLRRDDGSILNRIIVDAPPTVAQSTNLPQLLRSAYRAEATDSLRRLSTRGPWGSSRGINPDHPEQG
;
A
#
# COMPACT_ATOMS: atom_id res chain seq x y z
N MET A 1 -18.91 10.67 3.06
CA MET A 1 -18.93 9.39 3.80
C MET A 1 -18.25 8.34 2.93
N VAL A 2 -16.97 8.00 3.19
CA VAL A 2 -16.32 6.90 2.49
C VAL A 2 -17.10 5.64 2.82
N SER A 3 -17.72 5.05 1.80
CA SER A 3 -18.73 4.03 2.00
C SER A 3 -18.04 2.70 2.29
N PHE A 4 -18.28 2.18 3.50
CA PHE A 4 -17.78 0.92 4.03
C PHE A 4 -18.49 -0.29 3.37
N ARG A 5 -18.39 -0.40 2.03
CA ARG A 5 -19.23 -1.30 1.22
C ARG A 5 -18.69 -2.72 1.10
N ALA A 6 -17.37 -2.89 1.15
CA ALA A 6 -16.75 -4.19 0.91
C ALA A 6 -17.00 -5.22 2.02
N PRO A 7 -16.85 -4.90 3.33
CA PRO A 7 -16.94 -5.92 4.38
C PRO A 7 -18.27 -6.68 4.41
N PRO A 8 -19.46 -6.03 4.32
CA PRO A 8 -20.73 -6.77 4.30
C PRO A 8 -20.86 -7.77 3.13
N ILE A 9 -20.32 -7.41 1.96
CA ILE A 9 -20.37 -8.28 0.78
C ILE A 9 -19.45 -9.49 0.97
N LEU A 10 -18.25 -9.27 1.52
CA LEU A 10 -17.26 -10.31 1.76
C LEU A 10 -17.77 -11.32 2.80
N LEU A 11 -18.36 -10.85 3.90
CA LEU A 11 -18.99 -11.70 4.92
C LEU A 11 -20.12 -12.55 4.31
N LYS A 12 -21.04 -11.92 3.56
CA LYS A 12 -22.14 -12.62 2.89
C LYS A 12 -21.65 -13.72 1.94
N ARG A 13 -20.45 -13.58 1.38
CA ARG A 13 -19.85 -14.52 0.43
C ARG A 13 -18.85 -15.49 1.07
N GLY A 14 -18.58 -15.38 2.37
CA GLY A 14 -17.59 -16.22 3.06
C GLY A 14 -16.17 -16.04 2.52
N VAL A 15 -15.85 -14.87 1.95
CA VAL A 15 -14.54 -14.61 1.34
C VAL A 15 -13.62 -13.98 2.40
N PRO A 16 -12.51 -14.65 2.78
CA PRO A 16 -11.54 -14.06 3.70
C PRO A 16 -10.85 -12.86 3.06
N CYS A 17 -10.53 -11.85 3.85
CA CYS A 17 -9.90 -10.63 3.38
C CYS A 17 -8.91 -10.08 4.40
N THR A 18 -7.84 -9.46 3.90
CA THR A 18 -6.90 -8.68 4.71
C THR A 18 -7.04 -7.20 4.35
N PHE A 19 -7.33 -6.35 5.34
CA PHE A 19 -7.36 -4.90 5.18
C PHE A 19 -6.06 -4.28 5.69
N PHE A 20 -5.26 -3.71 4.78
CA PHE A 20 -4.01 -3.04 5.13
C PHE A 20 -4.26 -1.56 5.47
N VAL A 21 -3.82 -1.12 6.64
CA VAL A 21 -4.13 0.22 7.19
C VAL A 21 -2.85 0.99 7.48
N THR A 22 -2.78 2.22 6.97
CA THR A 22 -1.75 3.20 7.36
C THR A 22 -2.11 3.79 8.71
N THR A 23 -1.24 3.60 9.70
CA THR A 23 -1.63 3.73 11.11
C THR A 23 -1.75 5.17 11.61
N ASP A 24 -1.03 6.13 11.02
CA ASP A 24 -1.17 7.55 11.41
C ASP A 24 -2.47 8.19 10.90
N TRP A 25 -3.19 7.51 9.99
CA TRP A 25 -4.49 7.98 9.47
C TRP A 25 -5.67 7.43 10.28
N ILE A 26 -5.44 6.49 11.19
CA ILE A 26 -6.48 5.93 12.06
C ILE A 26 -7.15 7.06 12.84
N ASP A 27 -8.46 6.95 13.03
CA ASP A 27 -9.31 7.97 13.65
C ASP A 27 -9.31 9.31 12.92
N ASN A 28 -8.86 9.35 11.66
CA ASN A 28 -8.77 10.56 10.86
C ASN A 28 -7.87 11.62 11.50
N ARG A 29 -6.78 11.19 12.16
CA ARG A 29 -5.82 12.09 12.84
C ARG A 29 -5.02 12.93 11.86
N THR A 30 -4.63 12.34 10.74
CA THR A 30 -3.87 13.00 9.68
C THR A 30 -4.42 12.61 8.31
N MET A 31 -4.15 13.44 7.31
CA MET A 31 -4.59 13.23 5.93
C MET A 31 -3.41 12.86 5.05
N PHE A 32 -3.61 11.93 4.13
CA PHE A 32 -2.67 11.64 3.05
C PHE A 32 -2.40 12.90 2.20
N HIS A 33 -1.13 13.26 2.00
CA HIS A 33 -0.73 14.46 1.26
C HIS A 33 -1.40 14.59 -0.13
N ARG A 34 -1.58 13.49 -0.87
CA ARG A 34 -2.25 13.55 -2.19
C ARG A 34 -3.74 13.89 -2.09
N ASN A 35 -4.39 13.54 -0.99
CA ASN A 35 -5.78 13.97 -0.74
C ASN A 35 -5.81 15.47 -0.45
N LYS A 36 -4.85 16.00 0.33
CA LYS A 36 -4.72 17.46 0.52
C LYS A 36 -4.50 18.17 -0.83
N ALA A 37 -3.58 17.68 -1.66
CA ALA A 37 -3.34 18.22 -2.99
C ALA A 37 -4.60 18.18 -3.87
N SER A 38 -5.39 17.11 -3.78
CA SER A 38 -6.67 17.00 -4.50
C SER A 38 -7.71 18.01 -4.02
N LEU A 39 -7.79 18.27 -2.71
CA LEU A 39 -8.65 19.31 -2.15
C LEU A 39 -8.23 20.70 -2.65
N CYS A 40 -6.92 20.97 -2.75
CA CYS A 40 -6.43 22.22 -3.31
C CYS A 40 -6.83 22.39 -4.79
N VAL A 41 -6.77 21.31 -5.58
CA VAL A 41 -7.23 21.34 -6.98
C VAL A 41 -8.74 21.60 -7.04
N GLU A 42 -9.55 20.90 -6.25
CA GLU A 42 -10.99 21.08 -6.19
C GLU A 42 -11.38 22.51 -5.79
N ALA A 43 -10.75 23.04 -4.72
CA ALA A 43 -11.00 24.39 -4.25
C ALA A 43 -10.61 25.44 -5.30
N ALA A 44 -9.45 25.29 -5.95
CA ALA A 44 -9.01 26.20 -6.99
C ALA A 44 -9.93 26.21 -8.22
N LEU A 45 -10.48 25.04 -8.61
CA LEU A 45 -11.46 24.92 -9.70
C LEU A 45 -12.81 25.60 -9.35
N GLY A 46 -13.14 25.71 -8.07
CA GLY A 46 -14.33 26.42 -7.59
C GLY A 46 -14.19 27.94 -7.54
N LEU A 47 -12.98 28.49 -7.72
CA LEU A 47 -12.75 29.93 -7.69
C LEU A 47 -13.25 30.61 -8.96
N SER A 48 -13.70 31.86 -8.83
CA SER A 48 -14.08 32.70 -9.97
C SER A 48 -13.67 34.16 -9.81
N GLY A 49 -13.50 34.85 -10.94
CA GLY A 49 -13.26 36.31 -11.01
C GLY A 49 -12.08 36.78 -10.15
N ARG A 50 -12.36 37.69 -9.21
CA ARG A 50 -11.33 38.31 -8.34
C ARG A 50 -10.64 37.28 -7.43
N ALA A 51 -11.34 36.24 -7.00
CA ALA A 51 -10.78 35.22 -6.11
C ALA A 51 -9.73 34.38 -6.83
N THR A 52 -9.99 33.97 -8.07
CA THR A 52 -9.00 33.28 -8.93
C THR A 52 -7.75 34.14 -9.11
N ALA A 53 -7.92 35.43 -9.43
CA ALA A 53 -6.79 36.34 -9.63
C ALA A 53 -5.97 36.55 -8.34
N ALA A 54 -6.61 36.59 -7.16
CA ALA A 54 -5.92 36.69 -5.87
C ALA A 54 -5.11 35.42 -5.56
N PHE A 55 -5.75 34.25 -5.69
CA PHE A 55 -5.10 32.96 -5.51
C PHE A 55 -3.86 32.80 -6.39
N LEU A 56 -3.97 33.10 -7.70
CA LEU A 56 -2.84 32.99 -8.61
C LEU A 56 -1.68 33.92 -8.22
N ARG A 57 -1.96 35.17 -7.82
CA ARG A 57 -0.91 36.09 -7.33
C ARG A 57 -0.21 35.58 -6.07
N ASP A 58 -0.95 35.02 -5.12
CA ASP A 58 -0.39 34.47 -3.89
C ASP A 58 0.44 33.22 -4.17
N LEU A 59 -0.04 32.37 -5.07
CA LEU A 59 0.67 31.17 -5.52
C LEU A 59 1.96 31.52 -6.28
N GLU A 60 1.95 32.47 -7.21
CA GLU A 60 3.16 32.89 -7.93
C GLU A 60 4.21 33.49 -6.98
N ARG A 61 3.77 34.19 -5.93
CA ARG A 61 4.64 34.69 -4.87
C ARG A 61 5.27 33.54 -4.08
N LEU A 62 4.46 32.53 -3.71
CA LEU A 62 4.95 31.32 -3.05
C LEU A 62 5.97 30.57 -3.92
N LEU A 63 5.68 30.43 -5.22
CA LEU A 63 6.54 29.73 -6.18
C LEU A 63 7.75 30.54 -6.63
N ARG A 64 7.77 31.86 -6.37
CA ARG A 64 8.76 32.83 -6.86
C ARG A 64 8.94 32.81 -8.38
N ARG A 65 7.86 32.48 -9.10
CA ARG A 65 7.81 32.46 -10.57
C ARG A 65 6.36 32.50 -11.04
N PRO A 66 6.09 33.04 -12.24
CA PRO A 66 4.75 32.96 -12.82
C PRO A 66 4.37 31.52 -13.17
N LEU A 67 3.07 31.24 -13.22
CA LEU A 67 2.59 29.98 -13.77
C LEU A 67 2.63 30.03 -15.30
N PRO A 68 3.20 29.02 -15.97
CA PRO A 68 3.36 29.04 -17.43
C PRO A 68 2.03 28.88 -18.19
N ASP A 69 1.02 28.25 -17.59
CA ASP A 69 -0.29 28.02 -18.19
C ASP A 69 -1.35 27.69 -17.11
N PRO A 70 -2.65 27.68 -17.44
CA PRO A 70 -3.73 27.41 -16.49
C PRO A 70 -3.65 26.03 -15.78
N ASP A 71 -3.06 25.01 -16.41
CA ASP A 71 -2.94 23.66 -15.85
C ASP A 71 -1.68 23.46 -15.00
N ALA A 72 -0.75 24.42 -15.03
CA ALA A 72 0.53 24.33 -14.37
C ALA A 72 0.40 24.14 -12.85
N PHE A 73 -0.59 24.79 -12.22
CA PHE A 73 -0.90 24.58 -10.81
C PHE A 73 -1.24 23.12 -10.51
N ARG A 74 -2.18 22.54 -11.28
CA ARG A 74 -2.62 21.15 -11.10
C ARG A 74 -1.46 20.17 -11.27
N ARG A 75 -0.65 20.33 -12.32
CA ARG A 75 0.52 19.47 -12.56
C ARG A 75 1.54 19.58 -11.43
N TRP A 76 1.80 20.80 -10.95
CA TRP A 76 2.74 21.05 -9.88
C TRP A 76 2.28 20.43 -8.55
N ILE A 77 1.06 20.75 -8.09
CA ILE A 77 0.61 20.32 -6.77
C ILE A 77 0.41 18.81 -6.65
N LEU A 78 -0.06 18.16 -7.72
CA LEU A 78 -0.21 16.69 -7.77
C LEU A 78 1.13 15.96 -7.91
N GLY A 79 2.20 16.67 -8.30
CA GLY A 79 3.54 16.13 -8.46
C GLY A 79 4.40 16.21 -7.19
N LEU A 80 3.95 16.92 -6.15
CA LEU A 80 4.70 17.08 -4.91
C LEU A 80 4.87 15.74 -4.17
N ALA A 81 6.10 15.47 -3.74
CA ALA A 81 6.44 14.27 -2.98
C ALA A 81 6.06 14.42 -1.49
N PRO A 82 6.01 13.32 -0.71
CA PRO A 82 5.67 13.40 0.72
C PRO A 82 6.55 14.36 1.55
N HIS A 83 7.85 14.47 1.24
CA HIS A 83 8.74 15.39 1.94
C HIS A 83 8.46 16.88 1.62
N GLU A 84 7.68 17.14 0.57
CA GLU A 84 7.24 18.48 0.16
C GLU A 84 5.84 18.83 0.70
N GLU A 85 5.28 18.05 1.62
CA GLU A 85 3.92 18.24 2.13
C GLU A 85 3.67 19.65 2.70
N HIS A 86 4.69 20.28 3.29
CA HIS A 86 4.63 21.66 3.76
C HIS A 86 4.19 22.65 2.67
N ARG A 87 4.56 22.41 1.40
CA ARG A 87 4.15 23.25 0.26
C ARG A 87 2.67 23.06 -0.08
N ILE A 88 2.12 21.88 0.18
CA ILE A 88 0.68 21.63 0.05
C ILE A 88 -0.06 22.35 1.16
N ASP A 89 0.47 22.33 2.39
CA ASP A 89 -0.12 23.03 3.54
C ASP A 89 -0.13 24.55 3.36
N ASP A 90 0.91 25.12 2.73
CA ASP A 90 0.94 26.54 2.33
C ASP A 90 -0.22 26.86 1.36
N VAL A 91 -0.45 25.99 0.37
CA VAL A 91 -1.54 26.18 -0.60
C VAL A 91 -2.91 26.00 0.05
N CYS A 92 -3.08 25.02 0.96
CA CYS A 92 -4.28 24.88 1.77
C CYS A 92 -4.56 26.19 2.52
N SER A 93 -3.54 26.82 3.09
CA SER A 93 -3.66 28.08 3.82
C SER A 93 -4.11 29.23 2.91
N ILE A 94 -3.52 29.36 1.71
CA ILE A 94 -3.93 30.37 0.71
C ILE A 94 -5.40 30.17 0.29
N LEU A 95 -5.83 28.91 0.12
CA LEU A 95 -7.18 28.54 -0.31
C LEU A 95 -8.19 28.51 0.86
N GLY A 96 -7.76 28.75 2.10
CA GLY A 96 -8.63 28.68 3.28
C GLY A 96 -9.16 27.27 3.61
N ILE A 97 -8.43 26.23 3.23
CA ILE A 97 -8.82 24.83 3.45
C ILE A 97 -8.49 24.42 4.88
N ASP A 98 -9.51 24.21 5.71
CA ASP A 98 -9.36 23.57 7.02
C ASP A 98 -9.38 22.03 6.88
N VAL A 99 -8.19 21.45 6.74
CA VAL A 99 -8.00 19.99 6.67
C VAL A 99 -8.55 19.28 7.91
N ALA A 100 -8.44 19.89 9.09
CA ALA A 100 -8.93 19.29 10.33
C ALA A 100 -10.46 19.25 10.35
N SER A 101 -11.15 20.31 9.90
CA SER A 101 -12.61 20.26 9.74
C SER A 101 -13.03 19.23 8.72
N TYR A 102 -12.34 19.16 7.59
CA TYR A 102 -12.62 18.15 6.57
C TYR A 102 -12.52 16.72 7.14
N LEU A 103 -11.49 16.42 7.93
CA LEU A 103 -11.32 15.10 8.56
C LEU A 103 -12.41 14.79 9.58
N ARG A 104 -12.84 15.79 10.38
CA ARG A 104 -13.96 15.64 11.33
C ARG A 104 -15.28 15.35 10.62
N GLU A 105 -15.55 16.02 9.52
CA GLU A 105 -16.82 15.93 8.79
C GLU A 105 -16.89 14.73 7.84
N ARG A 106 -15.85 14.53 7.02
CA ARG A 106 -15.87 13.53 5.94
C ARG A 106 -15.42 12.15 6.38
N ARG A 107 -14.56 12.09 7.41
CA ARG A 107 -14.01 10.87 8.03
C ARG A 107 -13.62 9.79 7.01
N PRO A 108 -12.69 10.08 6.06
CA PRO A 108 -12.36 9.15 5.00
C PRO A 108 -11.59 7.89 5.42
N TYR A 109 -11.00 7.88 6.62
CA TYR A 109 -10.19 6.80 7.15
C TYR A 109 -10.89 6.01 8.25
N LEU A 110 -10.42 4.78 8.46
CA LEU A 110 -10.96 3.89 9.49
C LEU A 110 -10.70 4.44 10.89
N SER A 111 -11.73 4.38 11.73
CA SER A 111 -11.58 4.52 13.18
C SER A 111 -11.06 3.24 13.82
N ALA A 112 -10.45 3.38 14.99
CA ALA A 112 -10.05 2.26 15.83
C ALA A 112 -11.21 1.27 16.08
N ASP A 113 -12.42 1.78 16.33
CA ASP A 113 -13.60 0.93 16.54
C ASP A 113 -14.02 0.16 15.28
N GLN A 114 -13.89 0.77 14.09
CA GLN A 114 -14.13 0.04 12.84
C GLN A 114 -13.10 -1.07 12.62
N ILE A 115 -11.83 -0.83 12.97
CA ILE A 115 -10.75 -1.82 12.89
C ILE A 115 -11.03 -2.99 13.86
N ARG A 116 -11.41 -2.70 15.11
CA ARG A 116 -11.79 -3.73 16.09
C ARG A 116 -12.95 -4.59 15.61
N ARG A 117 -13.99 -3.96 15.05
CA ARG A 117 -15.15 -4.67 14.50
C ARG A 117 -14.76 -5.57 13.33
N LEU A 118 -13.97 -5.07 12.37
CA LEU A 118 -13.50 -5.90 11.25
C LEU A 118 -12.73 -7.13 11.72
N ALA A 119 -11.85 -6.96 12.72
CA ALA A 119 -11.12 -8.08 13.30
C ALA A 119 -12.06 -9.09 13.99
N ALA A 120 -13.04 -8.59 14.78
CA ALA A 120 -14.05 -9.43 15.43
C ALA A 120 -14.95 -10.18 14.43
N ASP A 121 -15.21 -9.59 13.26
CA ASP A 121 -15.94 -10.21 12.15
C ASP A 121 -15.11 -11.28 11.40
N GLY A 122 -13.87 -11.54 11.83
CA GLY A 122 -12.99 -12.57 11.27
C GLY A 122 -12.11 -12.11 10.10
N PHE A 123 -12.06 -10.82 9.80
CA PHE A 123 -11.10 -10.29 8.83
C PHE A 123 -9.72 -10.12 9.44
N THR A 124 -8.69 -10.31 8.62
CA THR A 124 -7.31 -10.02 9.02
C THR A 124 -7.03 -8.52 8.86
N MET A 125 -6.44 -7.90 9.86
CA MET A 125 -5.99 -6.52 9.78
C MET A 125 -4.48 -6.48 9.54
N GLY A 126 -4.05 -5.82 8.47
CA GLY A 126 -2.64 -5.65 8.13
C GLY A 126 -2.16 -4.22 8.34
N ALA A 127 -0.85 -4.05 8.45
CA ALA A 127 -0.20 -2.75 8.52
C ALA A 127 0.24 -2.27 7.13
N HIS A 128 0.11 -0.97 6.87
CA HIS A 128 0.55 -0.30 5.64
C HIS A 128 1.44 0.90 5.96
N ALA A 129 2.47 0.62 6.77
CA ALA A 129 3.35 1.60 7.39
C ALA A 129 2.64 2.59 8.34
N LYS A 130 3.40 3.52 8.92
CA LYS A 130 2.86 4.59 9.77
C LYS A 130 2.40 5.76 8.92
N ARG A 131 3.30 6.25 8.07
CA ARG A 131 3.14 7.51 7.31
C ARG A 131 2.87 7.34 5.83
N HIS A 132 2.91 6.11 5.30
CA HIS A 132 2.80 5.83 3.86
C HIS A 132 3.88 6.58 3.03
N VAL A 133 5.13 6.59 3.53
CA VAL A 133 6.28 7.14 2.82
C VAL A 133 6.97 6.06 1.96
N PRO A 134 7.71 6.42 0.90
CA PRO A 134 8.52 5.47 0.13
C PRO A 134 9.58 4.83 1.03
N LEU A 135 9.42 3.55 1.36
CA LEU A 135 10.29 2.91 2.37
C LEU A 135 11.72 2.72 1.88
N GLY A 136 11.96 2.63 0.57
CA GLY A 136 13.30 2.57 -0.01
C GLY A 136 14.13 3.83 0.18
N SER A 137 13.53 4.96 0.61
CA SER A 137 14.29 6.17 0.98
C SER A 137 14.66 6.20 2.47
N LEU A 138 14.26 5.20 3.25
CA LEU A 138 14.57 5.09 4.68
C LEU A 138 15.58 3.98 4.94
N SER A 139 16.25 4.04 6.08
CA SER A 139 17.18 3.02 6.54
C SER A 139 17.17 2.89 8.06
N GLY A 140 17.70 1.78 8.57
CA GLY A 140 17.89 1.54 10.00
C GLY A 140 16.59 1.70 10.81
N SER A 141 16.70 2.40 11.94
CA SER A 141 15.59 2.55 12.90
C SER A 141 14.37 3.27 12.32
N ALA A 142 14.54 4.18 11.36
CA ALA A 142 13.40 4.87 10.74
C ALA A 142 12.56 3.92 9.88
N LEU A 143 13.21 3.03 9.13
CA LEU A 143 12.53 2.00 8.34
C LEU A 143 11.89 0.95 9.25
N GLU A 144 12.61 0.54 10.30
CA GLU A 144 12.10 -0.39 11.31
C GLU A 144 10.84 0.14 11.99
N GLU A 145 10.84 1.41 12.40
CA GLU A 145 9.72 2.06 13.06
C GLU A 145 8.48 2.13 12.15
N GLU A 146 8.65 2.40 10.85
CA GLU A 146 7.54 2.35 9.90
C GLU A 146 6.89 0.96 9.84
N ILE A 147 7.70 -0.12 9.85
CA ILE A 147 7.22 -1.49 9.69
C ILE A 147 6.69 -2.03 11.03
N VAL A 148 7.56 -2.07 12.04
CA VAL A 148 7.28 -2.69 13.34
C VAL A 148 6.29 -1.84 14.12
N GLY A 149 6.47 -0.52 14.16
CA GLY A 149 5.57 0.38 14.89
C GLY A 149 4.14 0.34 14.36
N SER A 150 3.96 0.24 13.04
CA SER A 150 2.61 0.09 12.45
C SER A 150 2.01 -1.29 12.74
N CYS A 151 2.79 -2.37 12.70
CA CYS A 151 2.33 -3.70 13.14
C CYS A 151 1.91 -3.69 14.63
N GLN A 152 2.68 -3.04 15.50
CA GLN A 152 2.36 -2.91 16.92
C GLN A 152 1.06 -2.16 17.16
N ALA A 153 0.82 -1.07 16.43
CA ALA A 153 -0.44 -0.32 16.51
C ALA A 153 -1.65 -1.17 16.10
N ILE A 154 -1.53 -1.98 15.04
CA ILE A 154 -2.62 -2.89 14.62
C ILE A 154 -2.84 -3.99 15.65
N ARG A 155 -1.77 -4.61 16.19
CA ARG A 155 -1.91 -5.61 17.27
C ARG A 155 -2.60 -5.03 18.50
N ALA A 156 -2.25 -3.81 18.91
CA ALA A 156 -2.86 -3.16 20.07
C ALA A 156 -4.39 -2.98 19.91
N LEU A 157 -4.87 -2.85 18.67
CA LEU A 157 -6.31 -2.77 18.39
C LEU A 157 -6.97 -4.14 18.26
N THR A 158 -6.28 -5.14 17.73
CA THR A 158 -6.91 -6.37 17.22
C THR A 158 -6.58 -7.63 18.01
N GLY A 159 -5.53 -7.61 18.83
CA GLY A 159 -5.02 -8.78 19.53
C GLY A 159 -4.31 -9.81 18.65
N GLN A 160 -4.11 -9.55 17.35
CA GLN A 160 -3.42 -10.49 16.46
C GLN A 160 -1.97 -10.74 16.88
N ASP A 161 -1.57 -12.01 16.98
CA ASP A 161 -0.20 -12.39 17.32
C ASP A 161 0.81 -11.90 16.27
N ARG A 162 0.45 -12.05 14.98
CA ARG A 162 1.25 -11.61 13.84
C ARG A 162 0.42 -10.75 12.91
N VAL A 163 0.96 -9.59 12.55
CA VAL A 163 0.30 -8.61 11.68
C VAL A 163 0.95 -8.65 10.30
N PRO A 164 0.22 -9.03 9.23
CA PRO A 164 0.75 -8.95 7.88
C PRO A 164 1.03 -7.50 7.50
N PHE A 165 2.09 -7.28 6.73
CA PHE A 165 2.54 -5.94 6.35
C PHE A 165 2.55 -5.78 4.83
N ALA A 166 1.98 -4.70 4.31
CA ALA A 166 2.08 -4.35 2.90
C ALA A 166 2.94 -3.10 2.71
N PHE A 167 3.89 -3.12 1.78
CA PHE A 167 4.73 -1.96 1.47
C PHE A 167 3.90 -0.85 0.82
N PRO A 168 3.94 0.40 1.33
CA PRO A 168 3.47 1.56 0.59
C PRO A 168 4.23 1.67 -0.72
N HIS A 169 3.52 1.83 -1.83
CA HIS A 169 4.09 1.82 -3.19
C HIS A 169 4.71 0.46 -3.58
N SER A 170 5.96 0.20 -3.19
CA SER A 170 6.67 -1.06 -3.41
C SER A 170 7.77 -1.26 -2.35
N ALA A 171 8.38 -2.44 -2.32
CA ALA A 171 9.60 -2.71 -1.53
C ALA A 171 10.89 -2.30 -2.27
N ASP A 172 10.80 -1.57 -3.38
CA ASP A 172 11.99 -1.14 -4.15
C ASP A 172 12.90 -0.26 -3.29
N GLY A 173 14.21 -0.51 -3.39
CA GLY A 173 15.23 0.19 -2.60
C GLY A 173 15.32 -0.24 -1.14
N VAL A 174 14.45 -1.13 -0.66
CA VAL A 174 14.53 -1.67 0.70
C VAL A 174 15.51 -2.85 0.74
N ASP A 175 16.48 -2.81 1.65
CA ASP A 175 17.45 -3.90 1.83
C ASP A 175 16.76 -5.19 2.32
N ARG A 176 16.93 -6.28 1.56
CA ARG A 176 16.36 -7.60 1.86
C ARG A 176 17.02 -8.26 3.07
N ALA A 177 18.31 -8.01 3.32
CA ALA A 177 18.98 -8.53 4.50
C ALA A 177 18.40 -7.89 5.78
N PHE A 178 18.24 -6.56 5.75
CA PHE A 178 17.56 -5.82 6.80
C PHE A 178 16.13 -6.32 7.05
N LEU A 179 15.31 -6.52 6.01
CA LEU A 179 13.94 -7.03 6.17
C LEU A 179 13.90 -8.41 6.84
N ARG A 180 14.80 -9.32 6.46
CA ARG A 180 14.91 -10.64 7.11
C ARG A 180 15.28 -10.50 8.58
N GLN A 181 16.20 -9.59 8.91
CA GLN A 181 16.57 -9.31 10.29
C GLN A 181 15.38 -8.76 11.10
N VAL A 182 14.61 -7.81 10.56
CA VAL A 182 13.42 -7.26 11.21
C VAL A 182 12.39 -8.36 11.48
N VAL A 183 12.09 -9.21 10.50
CA VAL A 183 11.12 -10.32 10.67
C VAL A 183 11.62 -11.37 11.67
N ALA A 184 12.93 -11.63 11.72
CA ALA A 184 13.52 -12.57 12.68
C ALA A 184 13.51 -12.01 14.12
N THR A 185 13.72 -10.70 14.27
CA THR A 185 13.79 -10.02 15.57
C THR A 185 12.39 -9.76 16.14
N HIS A 186 11.44 -9.40 15.28
CA HIS A 186 10.10 -8.96 15.68
C HIS A 186 9.05 -9.95 15.22
N SER A 187 8.74 -10.93 16.08
CA SER A 187 7.75 -11.99 15.81
C SER A 187 6.35 -11.47 15.47
N ILE A 188 6.03 -10.22 15.84
CA ILE A 188 4.79 -9.52 15.49
C ILE A 188 4.68 -9.25 13.98
N VAL A 189 5.79 -9.10 13.26
CA VAL A 189 5.76 -8.85 11.83
C VAL A 189 5.40 -10.15 11.11
N GLY A 190 4.24 -10.15 10.47
CA GLY A 190 3.71 -11.27 9.71
C GLY A 190 4.31 -11.36 8.31
N ARG A 191 3.53 -11.91 7.37
CA ARG A 191 3.92 -11.97 5.96
C ARG A 191 4.04 -10.57 5.37
N LEU A 192 5.05 -10.37 4.54
CA LEU A 192 5.31 -9.12 3.83
C LEU A 192 4.69 -9.18 2.42
N PHE A 193 4.05 -8.10 1.99
CA PHE A 193 3.32 -8.02 0.73
C PHE A 193 3.76 -6.82 -0.12
N ASP A 194 4.08 -7.08 -1.37
CA ASP A 194 4.57 -6.07 -2.33
C ASP A 194 3.67 -6.01 -3.57
N THR A 195 3.99 -5.16 -4.55
CA THR A 195 3.11 -4.78 -5.66
C THR A 195 3.66 -5.16 -7.05
N HIS A 196 4.70 -5.98 -7.13
CA HIS A 196 5.29 -6.40 -8.41
C HIS A 196 4.51 -7.53 -9.13
N GLN A 197 3.17 -7.51 -9.05
CA GLN A 197 2.28 -8.40 -9.81
C GLN A 197 2.60 -9.89 -9.58
N LEU A 198 3.00 -10.59 -10.65
CA LEU A 198 3.32 -12.02 -10.66
C LEU A 198 4.81 -12.31 -10.49
N ARG A 199 5.63 -11.30 -10.18
CA ARG A 199 7.06 -11.48 -9.96
C ARG A 199 7.27 -12.51 -8.84
N ARG A 200 8.06 -13.55 -9.11
CA ARG A 200 8.49 -14.49 -8.08
C ARG A 200 9.53 -13.83 -7.19
N ASP A 201 9.46 -14.14 -5.91
CA ASP A 201 10.39 -13.70 -4.86
C ASP A 201 10.96 -14.95 -4.16
N ASP A 202 11.94 -14.79 -3.27
CA ASP A 202 12.59 -15.89 -2.55
C ASP A 202 11.72 -16.50 -1.44
N GLY A 203 10.47 -16.07 -1.34
CA GLY A 203 9.51 -16.46 -0.32
C GLY A 203 9.47 -15.50 0.87
N SER A 204 10.39 -14.54 0.98
CA SER A 204 10.38 -13.51 2.03
C SER A 204 9.28 -12.47 1.84
N ILE A 205 8.91 -12.20 0.59
CA ILE A 205 7.88 -11.24 0.20
C ILE A 205 6.89 -11.89 -0.76
N LEU A 206 5.60 -11.64 -0.55
CA LEU A 206 4.53 -12.07 -1.45
C LEU A 206 4.10 -10.91 -2.35
N ASN A 207 4.34 -11.05 -3.66
CA ASN A 207 3.84 -10.06 -4.62
C ASN A 207 2.33 -10.21 -4.82
N ARG A 208 1.64 -9.07 -4.93
CA ARG A 208 0.20 -8.99 -5.13
C ARG A 208 -0.13 -8.54 -6.55
N ILE A 209 -1.21 -9.10 -7.08
CA ILE A 209 -1.81 -8.66 -8.34
C ILE A 209 -2.70 -7.44 -8.06
N ILE A 210 -2.51 -6.36 -8.80
CA ILE A 210 -3.35 -5.16 -8.70
C ILE A 210 -4.48 -5.25 -9.72
N VAL A 211 -5.69 -5.45 -9.21
CA VAL A 211 -6.92 -5.49 -10.02
C VAL A 211 -7.52 -4.08 -10.09
N ASP A 212 -7.97 -3.70 -11.27
CA ASP A 212 -8.68 -2.45 -11.57
C ASP A 212 -7.93 -1.16 -11.19
N ALA A 213 -6.66 -1.06 -11.60
CA ALA A 213 -5.84 0.13 -11.38
C ALA A 213 -6.32 1.36 -12.19
N PRO A 214 -6.46 2.56 -11.59
CA PRO A 214 -6.69 3.81 -12.34
C PRO A 214 -5.49 4.13 -13.25
N PRO A 215 -5.66 4.73 -14.45
CA PRO A 215 -6.80 5.53 -14.91
C PRO A 215 -7.55 4.87 -16.07
N THR A 216 -7.80 3.55 -16.03
CA THR A 216 -8.66 2.95 -17.05
C THR A 216 -10.06 3.55 -16.91
N VAL A 217 -10.35 4.54 -17.75
CA VAL A 217 -11.69 5.03 -18.10
C VAL A 217 -12.56 3.89 -18.66
N ALA A 218 -11.99 2.70 -18.85
CA ALA A 218 -12.73 1.49 -19.16
C ALA A 218 -13.66 1.12 -18.00
N GLN A 219 -14.96 1.06 -18.27
CA GLN A 219 -15.99 0.48 -17.41
C GLN A 219 -15.82 -1.05 -17.19
N SER A 220 -14.66 -1.61 -17.56
CA SER A 220 -14.39 -3.04 -17.59
C SER A 220 -13.16 -3.39 -16.75
N THR A 221 -13.28 -4.45 -15.95
CA THR A 221 -12.20 -4.95 -15.09
C THR A 221 -10.98 -5.43 -15.90
N ASN A 222 -9.76 -5.21 -15.38
CA ASN A 222 -8.52 -5.74 -15.97
C ASN A 222 -8.25 -7.22 -15.60
N LEU A 223 -9.07 -7.82 -14.74
CA LEU A 223 -8.87 -9.15 -14.18
C LEU A 223 -8.76 -10.27 -15.23
N PRO A 224 -9.62 -10.36 -16.27
CA PRO A 224 -9.52 -11.45 -17.25
C PRO A 224 -8.21 -11.46 -18.03
N GLN A 225 -7.62 -10.29 -18.27
CA GLN A 225 -6.32 -10.17 -18.92
C GLN A 225 -5.19 -10.58 -17.98
N LEU A 226 -5.25 -10.15 -16.71
CA LEU A 226 -4.27 -10.53 -15.69
C LEU A 226 -4.25 -12.06 -15.47
N LEU A 227 -5.42 -12.69 -15.36
CA LEU A 227 -5.51 -14.15 -15.22
C LEU A 227 -4.91 -14.88 -16.42
N ARG A 228 -5.21 -14.44 -17.66
CA ARG A 228 -4.62 -15.03 -18.87
C ARG A 228 -3.10 -14.93 -18.88
N SER A 229 -2.55 -13.78 -18.50
CA SER A 229 -1.09 -13.59 -18.39
C SER A 229 -0.47 -14.49 -17.32
N ALA A 230 -1.14 -14.66 -16.17
CA ALA A 230 -0.70 -15.56 -15.11
C ALA A 230 -0.63 -17.02 -15.56
N TYR A 231 -1.68 -17.52 -16.21
CA TYR A 231 -1.70 -18.89 -16.72
C TYR A 231 -0.63 -19.13 -17.79
N ARG A 232 -0.38 -18.15 -18.68
CA ARG A 232 0.69 -18.26 -19.69
C ARG A 232 2.08 -18.33 -19.05
N ALA A 233 2.35 -17.49 -18.05
CA ALA A 233 3.61 -17.51 -17.32
C ALA A 233 3.84 -18.87 -16.65
N GLU A 234 2.82 -19.41 -15.98
CA GLU A 234 2.92 -20.70 -15.29
C GLU A 234 3.07 -21.89 -16.26
N ALA A 235 2.38 -21.86 -17.41
CA ALA A 235 2.55 -22.87 -18.45
C ALA A 235 3.99 -22.88 -18.99
N THR A 236 4.57 -21.69 -19.21
CA THR A 236 5.94 -21.53 -19.68
C THR A 236 6.94 -22.08 -18.67
N ASP A 237 6.75 -21.75 -17.39
CA ASP A 237 7.60 -22.24 -16.31
C ASP A 237 7.48 -23.75 -16.07
N SER A 238 6.27 -24.29 -16.21
CA SER A 238 6.03 -25.73 -16.12
C SER A 238 6.76 -26.48 -17.23
N LEU A 239 6.73 -25.96 -18.47
CA LEU A 239 7.51 -26.50 -19.58
C LEU A 239 9.02 -26.41 -19.33
N ARG A 240 9.52 -25.31 -18.77
CA ARG A 240 10.94 -25.19 -18.37
C ARG A 240 11.33 -26.24 -17.32
N ARG A 241 10.51 -26.43 -16.28
CA ARG A 241 10.76 -27.43 -15.23
C ARG A 241 10.79 -28.85 -15.77
N LEU A 242 9.87 -29.18 -16.69
CA LEU A 242 9.85 -30.47 -17.38
C LEU A 242 11.09 -30.65 -18.27
N SER A 243 11.52 -29.61 -18.98
CA SER A 243 12.74 -29.64 -19.80
C SER A 243 14.03 -29.75 -18.98
N THR A 244 14.07 -29.23 -17.74
CA THR A 244 15.23 -29.34 -16.84
C THR A 244 15.30 -30.68 -16.11
N ARG A 245 14.21 -31.47 -16.10
CA ARG A 245 14.19 -32.85 -15.60
C ARG A 245 14.43 -33.81 -16.78
N GLY A 246 15.69 -33.87 -17.25
CA GLY A 246 16.09 -34.84 -18.28
C GLY A 246 15.99 -36.31 -17.79
N PRO A 247 15.99 -37.31 -18.69
CA PRO A 247 15.56 -38.69 -18.40
C PRO A 247 16.58 -39.59 -17.66
N TRP A 248 17.54 -39.03 -16.93
CA TRP A 248 18.57 -39.82 -16.24
C TRP A 248 18.67 -39.46 -14.76
N GLY A 249 17.80 -40.09 -13.98
CA GLY A 249 17.97 -40.29 -12.54
C GLY A 249 17.86 -41.79 -12.26
N SER A 250 18.88 -42.57 -12.65
CA SER A 250 18.94 -44.00 -12.37
C SER A 250 19.19 -44.23 -10.87
N SER A 251 18.20 -44.85 -10.25
CA SER A 251 18.28 -45.62 -9.01
C SER A 251 19.56 -46.47 -8.90
N ARG A 252 20.33 -46.26 -7.84
CA ARG A 252 20.98 -47.35 -7.08
C ARG A 252 20.34 -47.27 -5.70
N GLY A 253 19.52 -48.22 -5.27
CA GLY A 253 19.83 -49.63 -5.15
C GLY A 253 19.92 -49.90 -3.66
N ILE A 254 18.76 -50.06 -3.03
CA ILE A 254 18.61 -50.59 -1.67
C ILE A 254 19.21 -52.00 -1.69
N ASN A 255 20.17 -52.28 -0.82
CA ASN A 255 20.60 -53.65 -0.53
C ASN A 255 19.95 -54.07 0.79
N PRO A 256 18.99 -55.01 0.81
CA PRO A 256 18.52 -55.62 2.04
C PRO A 256 19.29 -56.93 2.23
N ASP A 257 20.12 -57.02 3.26
CA ASP A 257 20.49 -58.31 3.85
C ASP A 257 20.90 -58.10 5.32
N HIS A 258 20.18 -58.78 6.19
CA HIS A 258 20.44 -59.08 7.60
C HIS A 258 19.81 -60.46 7.85
N PRO A 259 20.17 -61.27 8.88
CA PRO A 259 21.34 -61.31 9.79
C PRO A 259 22.00 -62.72 9.76
N GLU A 260 23.07 -63.04 10.50
CA GLU A 260 23.03 -63.71 11.82
C GLU A 260 24.46 -63.87 12.40
N GLN A 261 24.54 -63.88 13.73
CA GLN A 261 25.70 -64.36 14.49
C GLN A 261 25.53 -65.87 14.73
N GLY A 262 26.58 -66.67 14.53
CA GLY A 262 26.61 -68.12 14.80
C GLY A 262 27.45 -68.90 13.81
#